data_AF-A0A7M1SVX5-F1
#
_entry.id   AF-A0A7M1SVX5-F1
#
_cell.length_a   1.000
_cell.length_b   1.000
_cell.length_c   1.000
_cell.angle_alpha   90.00
_cell.angle_beta   90.00
_cell.angle_gamma   90.00
#
_symmetry.space_group_name_H-M   'P 1'
#
loop_
_entity.id
_entity.type
_entity.pdbx_description
1 polymer ?
#
loop_
_entity_poly.entity_id
_entity_poly.type
_entity_poly.pdbx_seq_one_letter_code
_entity_poly.pdbx_strand_id
1 'polypeptide(L)'
;MRIVVTGGSGRLGTQVVRRIRELGHVAVPVSRRWGINLTTGQGLGTALAGADAVVHCASNPWRPRGTDVEGTAQLLAAVAAQERPMHLVHVSIVGCDANPYTYYRAKAAAERLVMASGLPATIVRATQFHTLVAALARRATIGRTDVGLDAATQPVDAGWVATELADHALGRAPDGPVRALDLAGPDVLSVSDALTAVRVHDGRPASHHLRVPAIGGTLQAFARRTNLPGPQVRIGGCTFDSWLSRQPVPSGH
;
A
#
# COMPACT_ATOMS: atom_id res chain seq x y z
N MET A 1 21.67 -10.54 0.26
CA MET A 1 21.53 -9.16 -0.26
C MET A 1 21.30 -8.19 0.89
N ARG A 2 21.71 -6.93 0.72
CA ARG A 2 21.41 -5.78 1.58
C ARG A 2 20.28 -4.97 0.94
N ILE A 3 19.10 -4.99 1.57
CA ILE A 3 17.90 -4.35 1.06
C ILE A 3 17.49 -3.21 1.98
N VAL A 4 17.35 -2.02 1.41
CA VAL A 4 16.85 -0.84 2.11
C VAL A 4 15.33 -0.80 2.02
N VAL A 5 14.64 -0.55 3.14
CA VAL A 5 13.17 -0.47 3.19
C VAL A 5 12.74 0.90 3.68
N THR A 6 12.34 1.78 2.76
CA THR A 6 11.76 3.09 3.16
C THR A 6 10.40 2.89 3.80
N GLY A 7 10.05 3.71 4.79
CA GLY A 7 8.83 3.47 5.56
C GLY A 7 8.91 2.16 6.35
N GLY A 8 10.12 1.68 6.66
CA GLY A 8 10.38 0.42 7.37
C GLY A 8 9.87 0.38 8.81
N SER A 9 9.37 1.50 9.34
CA SER A 9 8.64 1.58 10.62
C SER A 9 7.11 1.51 10.46
N GLY A 10 6.60 1.52 9.23
CA GLY A 10 5.17 1.49 8.91
C GLY A 10 4.62 0.06 8.85
N ARG A 11 3.29 -0.06 8.72
CA ARG A 11 2.58 -1.35 8.77
C ARG A 11 3.08 -2.37 7.74
N LEU A 12 3.28 -1.92 6.49
CA LEU A 12 3.80 -2.75 5.41
C LEU A 12 5.32 -2.91 5.52
N GLY A 13 6.05 -1.81 5.71
CA GLY A 13 7.51 -1.81 5.75
C GLY A 13 8.09 -2.72 6.83
N THR A 14 7.49 -2.77 8.03
CA THR A 14 7.92 -3.71 9.09
C THR A 14 7.76 -5.17 8.67
N GLN A 15 6.72 -5.51 7.91
CA GLN A 15 6.51 -6.88 7.41
C GLN A 15 7.51 -7.24 6.31
N VAL A 16 7.82 -6.29 5.42
CA VAL A 16 8.88 -6.46 4.40
C VAL A 16 10.24 -6.68 5.07
N VAL A 17 10.59 -5.85 6.07
CA VAL A 17 11.83 -6.00 6.85
C VAL A 17 11.91 -7.36 7.52
N ARG A 18 10.81 -7.81 8.16
CA ARG A 18 10.75 -9.13 8.78
C ARG A 18 10.96 -10.22 7.75
N ARG A 19 10.26 -10.16 6.61
CA ARG A 19 10.35 -11.17 5.56
C ARG A 19 11.75 -11.28 4.94
N ILE A 20 12.39 -10.15 4.65
CA ILE A 20 13.77 -10.12 4.13
C ILE A 20 14.74 -10.80 5.12
N ARG A 21 14.56 -10.55 6.43
CA ARG A 21 15.40 -11.18 7.47
C ARG A 21 15.13 -12.68 7.61
N GLU A 22 13.88 -13.11 7.56
CA GLU A 22 13.49 -14.53 7.55
C GLU A 22 14.12 -15.29 6.39
N LEU A 23 14.34 -14.62 5.25
CA LEU A 23 15.03 -15.17 4.08
C LEU A 23 16.56 -15.13 4.18
N GLY A 24 17.13 -14.75 5.33
CA GLY A 24 18.58 -14.73 5.57
C GLY A 24 19.31 -13.53 4.95
N HIS A 25 18.58 -12.45 4.65
CA HIS A 25 19.15 -11.23 4.05
C HIS A 25 19.18 -10.05 5.02
N VAL A 26 20.00 -9.05 4.71
CA VAL A 26 20.16 -7.85 5.54
C VAL A 26 19.08 -6.84 5.16
N ALA A 27 18.14 -6.60 6.06
CA ALA A 27 17.11 -5.56 5.90
C ALA A 27 17.48 -4.29 6.69
N VAL A 28 17.61 -3.17 5.99
CA VAL A 28 17.92 -1.84 6.54
C VAL A 28 16.66 -0.98 6.51
N PRO A 29 15.92 -0.87 7.63
CA PRO A 29 14.73 -0.05 7.67
C PRO A 29 15.10 1.44 7.70
N VAL A 30 14.44 2.23 6.85
CA VAL A 30 14.65 3.67 6.71
C VAL A 30 13.36 4.41 7.07
N SER A 31 13.46 5.34 8.02
CA SER A 31 12.36 6.21 8.43
C SER A 31 12.89 7.42 9.20
N ARG A 32 12.03 8.43 9.35
CA ARG A 32 12.30 9.64 10.15
C ARG A 32 12.67 9.32 11.60
N ARG A 33 12.17 8.20 12.15
CA ARG A 33 12.50 7.73 13.50
C ARG A 33 14.00 7.46 13.68
N TRP A 34 14.71 7.15 12.61
CA TRP A 34 16.15 6.88 12.61
C TRP A 34 16.95 7.99 11.94
N GLY A 35 16.42 9.21 11.89
CA GLY A 35 17.13 10.39 11.37
C GLY A 35 17.23 10.49 9.84
N ILE A 36 16.60 9.57 9.10
CA ILE A 36 16.60 9.57 7.65
C ILE A 36 15.27 10.11 7.13
N ASN A 37 15.32 11.19 6.37
CA ASN A 37 14.14 11.89 5.91
C ASN A 37 13.99 11.79 4.39
N LEU A 38 13.00 11.02 3.97
CA LEU A 38 12.68 10.83 2.56
C LEU A 38 12.29 12.14 1.86
N THR A 39 11.55 13.03 2.53
CA THR A 39 11.05 14.27 1.91
C THR A 39 12.17 15.29 1.67
N THR A 40 13.19 15.31 2.53
CA THR A 40 14.34 16.23 2.38
C THR A 40 15.57 15.58 1.75
N GLY A 41 15.57 14.26 1.58
CA GLY A 41 16.73 13.49 1.13
C GLY A 41 17.79 13.24 2.21
N GLN A 42 17.64 13.83 3.41
CA GLN A 42 18.63 13.74 4.48
C GLN A 42 18.90 12.26 4.85
N GLY A 43 20.17 11.86 4.77
CA GLY A 43 20.64 10.53 5.13
C GLY A 43 20.34 9.43 4.10
N LEU A 44 19.66 9.73 2.98
CA LEU A 44 19.33 8.71 1.97
C LEU A 44 20.58 8.14 1.31
N GLY A 45 21.52 8.98 0.86
CA GLY A 45 22.74 8.50 0.20
C GLY A 45 23.53 7.50 1.05
N THR A 46 23.77 7.84 2.32
CA THR A 46 24.45 6.94 3.27
C THR A 46 23.66 5.65 3.52
N ALA A 47 22.33 5.73 3.60
CA ALA A 47 21.50 4.54 3.78
C ALA A 47 21.53 3.62 2.54
N LEU A 48 21.60 4.20 1.35
CA LEU A 48 21.63 3.49 0.06
C LEU A 48 23.01 2.91 -0.28
N ALA A 49 24.09 3.43 0.30
CA ALA A 49 25.44 2.96 0.04
C ALA A 49 25.56 1.44 0.22
N GLY A 50 26.01 0.75 -0.83
CA GLY A 50 26.16 -0.71 -0.87
C GLY A 50 24.84 -1.51 -0.79
N ALA A 51 23.68 -0.89 -1.01
CA ALA A 51 22.42 -1.62 -1.15
C ALA A 51 22.34 -2.34 -2.49
N ASP A 52 21.81 -3.56 -2.48
CA ASP A 52 21.51 -4.33 -3.69
C ASP A 52 20.13 -3.95 -4.26
N ALA A 53 19.18 -3.60 -3.39
CA ALA A 53 17.83 -3.20 -3.75
C ALA A 53 17.19 -2.26 -2.71
N VAL A 54 16.14 -1.57 -3.12
CA VAL A 54 15.30 -0.71 -2.28
C VAL A 54 13.84 -1.11 -2.43
N VAL A 55 13.17 -1.40 -1.32
CA VAL A 55 11.71 -1.50 -1.28
C VAL A 55 11.13 -0.19 -0.76
N HIS A 56 10.47 0.55 -1.64
CA HIS A 56 9.89 1.84 -1.33
C HIS A 56 8.45 1.71 -0.81
N CYS A 57 8.30 1.51 0.51
CA CYS A 57 6.99 1.43 1.19
C CYS A 57 6.51 2.73 1.87
N ALA A 58 7.31 3.80 1.83
CA ALA A 58 6.92 5.05 2.47
C ALA A 58 5.73 5.71 1.74
N SER A 59 4.71 6.05 2.51
CA SER A 59 3.49 6.67 2.00
C SER A 59 2.77 7.41 3.11
N ASN A 60 2.06 8.48 2.79
CA ASN A 60 1.24 9.21 3.76
C ASN A 60 -0.07 9.68 3.11
N PRO A 61 -1.20 8.97 3.31
CA PRO A 61 -2.47 9.34 2.68
C PRO A 61 -2.99 10.71 3.10
N TRP A 62 -2.53 11.25 4.24
CA TRP A 62 -2.94 12.56 4.76
C TRP A 62 -2.13 13.72 4.17
N ARG A 63 -0.88 13.46 3.76
CA ARG A 63 0.01 14.45 3.13
C ARG A 63 0.73 13.82 1.93
N PRO A 64 -0.01 13.35 0.93
CA PRO A 64 0.56 12.45 -0.08
C PRO A 64 1.48 13.19 -1.05
N ARG A 65 1.31 14.50 -1.27
CA ARG A 65 2.25 15.29 -2.08
C ARG A 65 3.69 15.22 -1.53
N GLY A 66 3.86 15.45 -0.22
CA GLY A 66 5.19 15.54 0.38
C GLY A 66 5.88 14.18 0.59
N THR A 67 5.12 13.12 0.84
CA THR A 67 5.71 11.78 1.05
C THR A 67 5.71 10.95 -0.23
N ASP A 68 4.58 10.85 -0.93
CA ASP A 68 4.46 9.98 -2.10
C ASP A 68 5.01 10.60 -3.39
N VAL A 69 4.88 11.92 -3.61
CA VAL A 69 5.40 12.55 -4.83
C VAL A 69 6.82 13.05 -4.61
N GLU A 70 7.00 14.04 -3.73
CA GLU A 70 8.30 14.67 -3.45
C GLU A 70 9.29 13.66 -2.86
N GLY A 71 8.84 12.82 -1.94
CA GLY A 71 9.68 11.76 -1.35
C GLY A 71 10.12 10.70 -2.37
N THR A 72 9.25 10.29 -3.30
CA THR A 72 9.65 9.39 -4.40
C THR A 72 10.69 10.05 -5.30
N ALA A 73 10.50 11.32 -5.66
CA ALA A 73 11.48 12.06 -6.46
C ALA A 73 12.87 12.12 -5.78
N GLN A 74 12.90 12.40 -4.47
CA GLN A 74 14.14 12.41 -3.69
C GLN A 74 14.81 11.04 -3.65
N LEU A 75 14.03 9.96 -3.49
CA LEU A 75 14.57 8.61 -3.53
C LEU A 75 15.16 8.27 -4.89
N LEU A 76 14.46 8.59 -5.98
CA LEU A 76 14.94 8.36 -7.35
C LEU A 76 16.25 9.10 -7.60
N ALA A 77 16.34 10.38 -7.19
CA ALA A 77 17.58 11.14 -7.29
C ALA A 77 18.72 10.51 -6.47
N ALA A 78 18.43 10.08 -5.25
CA ALA A 78 19.42 9.44 -4.38
C ALA A 78 19.90 8.08 -4.90
N VAL A 79 19.03 7.31 -5.56
CA VAL A 79 19.38 6.03 -6.22
C VAL A 79 20.20 6.27 -7.48
N ALA A 80 19.80 7.25 -8.31
CA ALA A 80 20.52 7.61 -9.54
C ALA A 80 21.93 8.15 -9.27
N ALA A 81 22.15 8.77 -8.10
CA ALA A 81 23.45 9.29 -7.68
C ALA A 81 24.42 8.20 -7.17
N GLN A 82 23.99 6.94 -7.04
CA GLN A 82 24.86 5.85 -6.64
C GLN A 82 25.71 5.39 -7.82
N GLU A 83 26.95 4.95 -7.58
CA GLU A 83 27.83 4.42 -8.63
C GLU A 83 27.19 3.28 -9.44
N ARG A 84 26.34 2.49 -8.77
CA ARG A 84 25.51 1.45 -9.38
C ARG A 84 24.09 1.62 -8.88
N PRO A 85 23.17 2.15 -9.71
CA PRO A 85 21.77 2.22 -9.35
C PRO A 85 21.21 0.84 -9.03
N MET A 86 20.72 0.68 -7.80
CA MET A 86 20.09 -0.56 -7.34
C MET A 86 18.66 -0.72 -7.85
N HIS A 87 18.14 -1.95 -7.76
CA HIS A 87 16.75 -2.24 -8.08
C HIS A 87 15.80 -1.52 -7.12
N LEU A 88 14.89 -0.71 -7.66
CA LEU A 88 13.83 -0.05 -6.91
C LEU A 88 12.50 -0.79 -7.06
N VAL A 89 11.99 -1.38 -5.98
CA VAL A 89 10.63 -1.92 -5.91
C VAL A 89 9.70 -0.88 -5.27
N HIS A 90 8.81 -0.30 -6.05
CA HIS A 90 7.88 0.75 -5.61
C HIS A 90 6.48 0.20 -5.38
N VAL A 91 5.95 0.34 -4.15
CA VAL A 91 4.56 -0.03 -3.87
C VAL A 91 3.59 1.09 -4.23
N SER A 92 2.61 0.75 -5.07
CA SER A 92 1.53 1.63 -5.51
C SER A 92 0.16 1.00 -5.23
N ILE A 93 -0.90 1.60 -5.74
CA ILE A 93 -2.28 1.24 -5.45
C ILE A 93 -3.04 0.94 -6.74
N VAL A 94 -3.76 -0.17 -6.74
CA VAL A 94 -4.64 -0.56 -7.85
C VAL A 94 -5.66 0.55 -8.15
N GLY A 95 -5.76 0.91 -9.43
CA GLY A 95 -6.69 1.92 -9.93
C GLY A 95 -6.32 3.37 -9.59
N CYS A 96 -5.08 3.65 -9.17
CA CYS A 96 -4.66 5.00 -8.76
C CYS A 96 -4.78 6.06 -9.88
N ASP A 97 -4.76 5.65 -11.13
CA ASP A 97 -4.92 6.45 -12.34
C ASP A 97 -6.40 6.65 -12.77
N ALA A 98 -7.33 5.89 -12.21
CA ALA A 98 -8.75 5.88 -12.59
C ALA A 98 -9.68 6.57 -11.58
N ASN A 99 -9.15 7.16 -10.50
CA ASN A 99 -9.95 7.82 -9.46
C ASN A 99 -9.37 9.22 -9.13
N PRO A 100 -10.18 10.28 -9.12
CA PRO A 100 -9.70 11.63 -8.82
C PRO A 100 -9.36 11.87 -7.34
N TYR A 101 -9.49 10.87 -6.47
CA TYR A 101 -9.08 10.95 -5.08
C TYR A 101 -7.62 11.42 -4.95
N THR A 102 -7.37 12.46 -4.15
CA THR A 102 -6.06 13.13 -4.04
C THR A 102 -4.91 12.16 -3.75
N TYR A 103 -5.15 11.15 -2.91
CA TYR A 103 -4.14 10.14 -2.61
C TYR A 103 -3.84 9.24 -3.82
N TYR A 104 -4.86 8.84 -4.59
CA TYR A 104 -4.70 8.07 -5.83
C TYR A 104 -3.93 8.87 -6.87
N ARG A 105 -4.26 10.16 -7.05
CA ARG A 105 -3.51 11.07 -7.93
C ARG A 105 -2.04 11.17 -7.55
N ALA A 106 -1.72 11.20 -6.26
CA ALA A 106 -0.34 11.23 -5.79
C ALA A 106 0.40 9.91 -6.09
N LYS A 107 -0.24 8.75 -5.89
CA LYS A 107 0.33 7.45 -6.30
C LYS A 107 0.57 7.39 -7.81
N ALA A 108 -0.40 7.81 -8.62
CA ALA A 108 -0.23 7.87 -10.07
C ALA A 108 0.87 8.86 -10.50
N ALA A 109 1.06 9.97 -9.77
CA ALA A 109 2.19 10.87 -10.01
C ALA A 109 3.54 10.23 -9.65
N ALA A 110 3.63 9.53 -8.52
CA ALA A 110 4.82 8.78 -8.12
C ALA A 110 5.18 7.70 -9.17
N GLU A 111 4.20 6.95 -9.67
CA GLU A 111 4.43 5.97 -10.73
C GLU A 111 4.99 6.60 -11.99
N ARG A 112 4.48 7.76 -12.41
CA ARG A 112 5.01 8.48 -13.58
C ARG A 112 6.46 8.89 -13.38
N LEU A 113 6.85 9.32 -12.17
CA LEU A 113 8.24 9.62 -11.85
C LEU A 113 9.13 8.37 -11.94
N VAL A 114 8.68 7.24 -11.38
CA VAL A 114 9.41 5.96 -11.45
C VAL A 114 9.56 5.51 -12.90
N MET A 115 8.48 5.53 -13.69
CA MET A 115 8.50 5.14 -15.11
C MET A 115 9.38 6.05 -15.97
N ALA A 116 9.49 7.34 -15.64
CA ALA A 116 10.32 8.29 -16.37
C ALA A 116 11.80 8.27 -15.94
N SER A 117 12.15 7.57 -14.86
CA SER A 117 13.49 7.63 -14.26
C SER A 117 14.58 6.90 -15.07
N GLY A 118 14.19 5.93 -15.91
CA GLY A 118 15.14 5.03 -16.58
C GLY A 118 15.88 4.06 -15.64
N LEU A 119 15.58 4.08 -14.33
CA LEU A 119 16.22 3.22 -13.34
C LEU A 119 15.67 1.78 -13.42
N PRO A 120 16.45 0.77 -12.99
CA PRO A 120 15.96 -0.59 -12.76
C PRO A 120 14.86 -0.57 -11.70
N ALA A 121 13.59 -0.54 -12.12
CA ALA A 121 12.48 -0.34 -11.20
C ALA A 121 11.30 -1.26 -11.50
N THR A 122 10.63 -1.71 -10.44
CA THR A 122 9.40 -2.51 -10.53
C THR A 122 8.31 -1.83 -9.72
N ILE A 123 7.23 -1.42 -10.38
CA ILE A 123 6.03 -0.91 -9.72
C ILE A 123 5.12 -2.09 -9.40
N VAL A 124 4.74 -2.22 -8.12
CA VAL A 124 3.84 -3.25 -7.62
C VAL A 124 2.61 -2.57 -7.04
N ARG A 125 1.47 -2.71 -7.71
CA ARG A 125 0.19 -2.18 -7.22
C ARG A 125 -0.48 -3.22 -6.33
N ALA A 126 -0.99 -2.80 -5.18
CA ALA A 126 -1.82 -3.64 -4.32
C ALA A 126 -3.22 -3.04 -4.16
N THR A 127 -4.23 -3.89 -3.96
CA THR A 127 -5.54 -3.44 -3.50
C THR A 127 -5.48 -2.97 -2.03
N GLN A 128 -6.61 -2.54 -1.49
CA GLN A 128 -6.67 -1.93 -0.15
C GLN A 128 -6.30 -2.98 0.92
N PHE A 129 -5.38 -2.67 1.84
CA PHE A 129 -5.06 -3.62 2.91
C PHE A 129 -6.27 -3.86 3.82
N HIS A 130 -6.44 -5.09 4.31
CA HIS A 130 -7.47 -5.48 5.29
C HIS A 130 -7.59 -4.46 6.44
N THR A 131 -6.44 -3.99 6.94
CA THR A 131 -6.35 -3.03 8.04
C THR A 131 -6.98 -1.69 7.73
N LEU A 132 -6.88 -1.22 6.48
CA LEU A 132 -7.47 0.04 6.02
C LEU A 132 -8.98 -0.11 5.90
N VAL A 133 -9.45 -1.21 5.31
CA VAL A 133 -10.88 -1.50 5.16
C VAL A 133 -11.56 -1.60 6.53
N ALA A 134 -10.97 -2.34 7.47
CA ALA A 134 -11.51 -2.42 8.83
C ALA A 134 -11.53 -1.07 9.56
N ALA A 135 -10.49 -0.23 9.39
CA ALA A 135 -10.44 1.10 9.99
C ALA A 135 -11.50 2.04 9.40
N LEU A 136 -11.74 1.99 8.09
CA LEU A 136 -12.78 2.77 7.43
C LEU A 136 -14.17 2.30 7.84
N ALA A 137 -14.40 0.98 7.90
CA ALA A 137 -15.67 0.40 8.35
C ALA A 137 -16.04 0.89 9.76
N ARG A 138 -15.10 0.85 10.72
CA ARG A 138 -15.33 1.35 12.09
C ARG A 138 -15.66 2.84 12.15
N ARG A 139 -15.14 3.64 11.23
CA ARG A 139 -15.37 5.10 11.15
C ARG A 139 -16.64 5.47 10.38
N ALA A 140 -17.15 4.56 9.56
CA ALA A 140 -18.35 4.73 8.75
C ALA A 140 -19.63 4.37 9.52
N THR A 141 -19.58 4.41 10.85
CA THR A 141 -20.71 4.12 11.73
C THR A 141 -21.04 5.33 12.60
N ILE A 142 -22.33 5.68 12.68
CA ILE A 142 -22.88 6.67 13.62
C ILE A 142 -23.91 5.94 14.50
N GLY A 143 -23.56 5.69 15.77
CA GLY A 143 -24.40 4.89 16.68
C GLY A 143 -24.67 3.48 16.13
N ARG A 144 -25.93 3.22 15.76
CA ARG A 144 -26.40 1.96 15.14
C ARG A 144 -26.61 2.06 13.63
N THR A 145 -26.15 3.13 12.99
CA THR A 145 -26.31 3.33 11.55
C THR A 145 -24.96 3.22 10.86
N ASP A 146 -24.85 2.30 9.92
CA ASP A 146 -23.70 2.20 9.02
C ASP A 146 -23.97 3.02 7.77
N VAL A 147 -23.04 3.91 7.45
CA VAL A 147 -23.14 4.87 6.35
C VAL A 147 -22.18 4.43 5.26
N GLY A 148 -22.72 3.95 4.13
CA GLY A 148 -21.93 3.31 3.08
C GLY A 148 -22.30 3.80 1.68
N LEU A 149 -21.34 3.71 0.77
CA LEU A 149 -21.55 3.89 -0.67
C LEU A 149 -21.89 2.53 -1.29
N ASP A 150 -22.71 2.51 -2.35
CA ASP A 150 -22.81 1.32 -3.22
C ASP A 150 -21.51 1.16 -4.04
N ALA A 151 -20.54 0.49 -3.44
CA ALA A 151 -19.20 0.26 -3.96
C ALA A 151 -18.67 -1.08 -3.45
N ALA A 152 -17.53 -1.50 -3.99
CA ALA A 152 -16.85 -2.74 -3.60
C ALA A 152 -15.36 -2.51 -3.36
N THR A 153 -14.75 -3.40 -2.58
CA THR A 153 -13.31 -3.47 -2.30
C THR A 153 -12.86 -4.93 -2.38
N GLN A 154 -11.59 -5.16 -2.69
CA GLN A 154 -11.00 -6.50 -2.70
C GLN A 154 -9.80 -6.53 -1.78
N PRO A 155 -10.01 -6.56 -0.45
CA PRO A 155 -8.97 -6.23 0.49
C PRO A 155 -7.90 -7.33 0.56
N VAL A 156 -6.64 -6.93 0.74
CA VAL A 156 -5.48 -7.84 0.63
C VAL A 156 -4.69 -7.93 1.94
N ASP A 157 -4.12 -9.11 2.16
CA ASP A 157 -3.21 -9.39 3.26
C ASP A 157 -1.86 -8.69 3.06
N ALA A 158 -1.48 -7.86 4.04
CA ALA A 158 -0.24 -7.09 3.97
C ALA A 158 1.03 -7.95 4.09
N GLY A 159 0.95 -9.13 4.70
CA GLY A 159 2.08 -10.05 4.85
C GLY A 159 2.37 -10.80 3.55
N TRP A 160 1.32 -11.18 2.83
CA TRP A 160 1.44 -11.70 1.48
C TRP A 160 2.03 -10.66 0.52
N VAL A 161 1.50 -9.43 0.51
CA VAL A 161 2.09 -8.33 -0.29
C VAL A 161 3.53 -8.05 0.11
N ALA A 162 3.87 -8.10 1.40
CA ALA A 162 5.26 -7.95 1.85
C ALA A 162 6.18 -9.05 1.32
N THR A 163 5.66 -10.26 1.14
CA THR A 163 6.39 -11.39 0.52
C THR A 163 6.64 -11.12 -0.95
N GLU A 164 5.60 -10.76 -1.71
CA GLU A 164 5.75 -10.43 -3.13
C GLU A 164 6.74 -9.27 -3.36
N LEU A 165 6.72 -8.23 -2.51
CA LEU A 165 7.67 -7.12 -2.57
C LEU A 165 9.12 -7.57 -2.28
N ALA A 166 9.31 -8.47 -1.32
CA ALA A 166 10.63 -9.03 -1.02
C ALA A 166 11.13 -9.91 -2.17
N ASP A 167 10.27 -10.74 -2.75
CA ASP A 167 10.59 -11.60 -3.88
C ASP A 167 11.00 -10.78 -5.11
N HIS A 168 10.30 -9.67 -5.39
CA HIS A 168 10.72 -8.73 -6.43
C HIS A 168 12.11 -8.14 -6.15
N ALA A 169 12.39 -7.73 -4.91
CA ALA A 169 13.68 -7.11 -4.55
C ALA A 169 14.86 -8.09 -4.54
N LEU A 170 14.58 -9.38 -4.34
CA LEU A 170 15.57 -10.47 -4.39
C LEU A 170 15.74 -11.05 -5.79
N GLY A 171 14.76 -10.84 -6.65
CA GLY A 171 14.78 -11.25 -8.04
C GLY A 171 15.78 -10.43 -8.88
N ARG A 172 15.85 -10.79 -10.17
CA ARG A 172 16.64 -10.04 -11.14
C ARG A 172 16.04 -8.65 -11.35
N ALA A 173 16.87 -7.62 -11.21
CA ALA A 173 16.51 -6.26 -11.56
C ALA A 173 16.16 -6.18 -13.07
N PRO A 174 15.07 -5.48 -13.44
CA PRO A 174 14.75 -5.24 -14.84
C PRO A 174 15.74 -4.25 -15.46
N ASP A 175 15.90 -4.29 -16.79
CA ASP A 175 16.82 -3.38 -17.50
C ASP A 175 16.31 -1.91 -17.52
N GLY A 176 15.05 -1.69 -17.12
CA GLY A 176 14.41 -0.39 -16.98
C GLY A 176 13.13 -0.49 -16.15
N PRO A 177 12.34 0.59 -16.06
CA PRO A 177 11.15 0.59 -15.21
C PRO A 177 10.02 -0.25 -15.83
N VAL A 178 9.47 -1.18 -15.05
CA VAL A 178 8.37 -2.07 -15.43
C VAL A 178 7.25 -2.07 -14.39
N ARG A 179 6.06 -2.51 -14.80
CA ARG A 179 4.94 -2.80 -13.89
C ARG A 179 4.82 -4.31 -13.71
N ALA A 180 4.76 -4.76 -12.47
CA ALA A 180 4.41 -6.14 -12.14
C ALA A 180 2.90 -6.36 -12.29
N LEU A 181 2.46 -7.61 -12.15
CA LEU A 181 1.04 -7.92 -11.98
C LEU A 181 0.49 -7.19 -10.74
N ASP A 182 -0.75 -6.71 -10.82
CA ASP A 182 -1.45 -6.16 -9.67
C ASP A 182 -1.64 -7.27 -8.61
N LEU A 183 -1.56 -6.91 -7.33
CA LEU A 183 -1.77 -7.82 -6.22
C LEU A 183 -3.14 -7.55 -5.59
N ALA A 184 -4.00 -8.57 -5.56
CA ALA A 184 -5.34 -8.47 -4.99
C ALA A 184 -5.60 -9.58 -3.97
N GLY A 185 -6.43 -9.28 -2.98
CA GLY A 185 -6.91 -10.28 -2.05
C GLY A 185 -7.90 -11.25 -2.70
N PRO A 186 -8.25 -12.34 -2.01
CA PRO A 186 -9.09 -13.40 -2.59
C PRO A 186 -10.54 -12.97 -2.82
N ASP A 187 -11.09 -12.10 -1.97
CA ASP A 187 -12.53 -11.82 -1.96
C ASP A 187 -12.86 -10.39 -2.35
N VAL A 188 -13.86 -10.23 -3.22
CA VAL A 188 -14.50 -8.94 -3.46
C VAL A 188 -15.65 -8.78 -2.47
N LEU A 189 -15.60 -7.72 -1.67
CA LEU A 189 -16.61 -7.38 -0.67
C LEU A 189 -17.34 -6.11 -1.09
N SER A 190 -18.67 -6.09 -0.94
CA SER A 190 -19.37 -4.81 -0.95
C SER A 190 -18.96 -4.00 0.29
N VAL A 191 -19.07 -2.67 0.22
CA VAL A 191 -18.86 -1.81 1.39
C VAL A 191 -19.80 -2.22 2.53
N SER A 192 -21.03 -2.63 2.22
CA SER A 192 -22.03 -3.11 3.20
C SER A 192 -21.58 -4.39 3.90
N ASP A 193 -20.99 -5.34 3.18
CA ASP A 193 -20.50 -6.60 3.74
C ASP A 193 -19.30 -6.34 4.64
N ALA A 194 -18.37 -5.49 4.22
CA ALA A 194 -17.23 -5.11 5.05
C ALA A 194 -17.65 -4.40 6.35
N LEU A 195 -18.66 -3.52 6.30
CA LEU A 195 -19.26 -2.88 7.48
C LEU A 195 -19.87 -3.92 8.43
N THR A 196 -20.65 -4.85 7.88
CA THR A 196 -21.31 -5.91 8.63
C THR A 196 -20.31 -6.84 9.29
N ALA A 197 -19.30 -7.31 8.55
CA ALA A 197 -18.27 -8.21 9.06
C ALA A 197 -17.51 -7.60 10.24
N VAL A 198 -17.11 -6.33 10.12
CA VAL A 198 -16.41 -5.60 11.19
C VAL A 198 -17.29 -5.38 12.41
N ARG A 199 -18.58 -5.06 12.20
CA ARG A 199 -19.55 -4.90 13.28
C ARG A 199 -19.77 -6.20 14.07
N VAL A 200 -19.92 -7.32 13.37
CA VAL A 200 -20.04 -8.65 13.97
C VAL A 200 -18.78 -9.00 14.77
N HIS A 201 -17.60 -8.78 14.18
CA HIS A 201 -16.33 -9.02 14.86
C HIS A 201 -16.17 -8.17 16.14
N ASP A 202 -16.59 -6.89 16.09
CA ASP A 202 -16.51 -5.99 17.23
C ASP A 202 -17.62 -6.25 18.28
N GLY A 203 -18.46 -7.29 18.12
CA GLY A 203 -19.53 -7.65 19.05
C GLY A 203 -20.66 -6.60 19.11
N ARG A 204 -20.80 -5.76 18.10
CA ARG A 204 -21.78 -4.67 18.07
C ARG A 204 -23.12 -5.16 17.50
N PRO A 205 -24.27 -4.63 18.00
CA PRO A 205 -25.59 -5.04 17.51
C PRO A 205 -25.77 -4.67 16.04
N ALA A 206 -26.70 -5.37 15.38
CA ALA A 206 -27.08 -5.11 13.99
C ALA A 206 -27.42 -3.63 13.73
N SER A 207 -27.05 -3.17 12.55
CA SER A 207 -27.17 -1.79 12.11
C SER A 207 -28.30 -1.56 11.11
N HIS A 208 -28.71 -0.31 11.00
CA HIS A 208 -29.39 0.20 9.83
C HIS A 208 -28.35 0.62 8.79
N HIS A 209 -28.57 0.28 7.52
CA HIS A 209 -27.69 0.71 6.43
C HIS A 209 -28.25 1.96 5.76
N LEU A 210 -27.52 3.07 5.87
CA LEU A 210 -27.78 4.28 5.12
C LEU A 210 -26.87 4.32 3.90
N ARG A 211 -27.45 4.23 2.71
CA ARG A 211 -26.72 4.39 1.46
C ARG A 211 -26.58 5.86 1.11
N VAL A 212 -25.35 6.31 0.93
CA VAL A 212 -25.08 7.68 0.44
C VAL A 212 -25.02 7.70 -1.08
N PRO A 213 -25.62 8.70 -1.75
CA PRO A 213 -25.54 8.83 -3.19
C PRO A 213 -24.10 9.15 -3.62
N ALA A 214 -23.71 8.63 -4.79
CA ALA A 214 -22.39 8.86 -5.37
C ALA A 214 -22.28 10.27 -5.98
N ILE A 215 -22.17 11.30 -5.14
CA ILE A 215 -22.05 12.70 -5.57
C ILE A 215 -20.58 13.09 -5.67
N GLY A 216 -20.20 13.70 -6.79
CA GLY A 216 -18.82 14.12 -7.07
C GLY A 216 -17.94 13.01 -7.64
N GLY A 217 -16.89 13.40 -8.37
CA GLY A 217 -16.10 12.48 -9.18
C GLY A 217 -15.45 11.33 -8.41
N THR A 218 -15.03 11.56 -7.16
CA THR A 218 -14.40 10.53 -6.32
C THR A 218 -15.38 9.42 -5.93
N LEU A 219 -16.55 9.77 -5.40
CA LEU A 219 -17.55 8.78 -4.99
C LEU A 219 -18.11 8.04 -6.20
N GLN A 220 -18.33 8.75 -7.32
CA GLN A 220 -18.73 8.12 -8.57
C GLN A 220 -17.69 7.12 -9.09
N ALA A 221 -16.40 7.42 -8.96
CA ALA A 221 -15.34 6.50 -9.35
C ALA A 221 -15.33 5.24 -8.47
N PHE A 222 -15.49 5.37 -7.16
CA PHE A 222 -15.63 4.21 -6.27
C PHE A 222 -16.90 3.40 -6.53
N ALA A 223 -18.03 4.05 -6.84
CA ALA A 223 -19.26 3.36 -7.22
C ALA A 223 -19.11 2.58 -8.54
N ARG A 224 -18.28 3.10 -9.46
CA ARG A 224 -17.84 2.38 -10.68
C ARG A 224 -16.76 1.33 -10.42
N ARG A 225 -16.38 1.11 -9.16
CA ARG A 225 -15.41 0.08 -8.72
C ARG A 225 -14.02 0.25 -9.33
N THR A 226 -13.59 1.50 -9.57
CA THR A 226 -12.27 1.78 -10.17
C THR A 226 -11.09 1.36 -9.28
N ASN A 227 -11.35 0.99 -8.03
CA ASN A 227 -10.36 0.52 -7.06
C ASN A 227 -10.20 -1.01 -7.04
N LEU A 228 -10.91 -1.74 -7.90
CA LEU A 228 -10.74 -3.18 -8.11
C LEU A 228 -9.69 -3.45 -9.21
N PRO A 229 -9.01 -4.61 -9.17
CA PRO A 229 -7.99 -4.95 -10.15
C PRO A 229 -8.59 -5.23 -11.54
N GLY A 230 -7.77 -5.02 -12.57
CA GLY A 230 -8.03 -5.47 -13.93
C GLY A 230 -7.65 -6.94 -14.15
N PRO A 231 -7.56 -7.41 -15.41
CA PRO A 231 -7.26 -8.81 -15.72
C PRO A 231 -5.80 -9.21 -15.44
N GLN A 232 -4.86 -8.26 -15.40
CA GLN A 232 -3.45 -8.52 -15.10
C GLN A 232 -3.20 -8.50 -13.59
N VAL A 233 -3.75 -9.50 -12.91
CA VAL A 233 -3.76 -9.58 -11.46
C VAL A 233 -3.32 -10.95 -10.97
N ARG A 234 -2.54 -10.94 -9.89
CA ARG A 234 -2.28 -12.10 -9.04
C ARG A 234 -3.18 -12.00 -7.81
N ILE A 235 -3.94 -13.05 -7.55
CA ILE A 235 -4.84 -13.15 -6.40
C ILE A 235 -4.16 -14.02 -5.34
N GLY A 236 -4.12 -13.56 -4.08
CA GLY A 236 -3.50 -14.31 -3.00
C GLY A 236 -3.68 -13.71 -1.61
N GLY A 237 -2.97 -14.28 -0.64
CA GLY A 237 -3.10 -13.94 0.78
C GLY A 237 -4.34 -14.57 1.43
N CYS A 238 -4.56 -14.24 2.70
CA CYS A 238 -5.74 -14.71 3.42
C CYS A 238 -6.97 -13.82 3.16
N THR A 239 -8.17 -14.40 3.33
CA THR A 239 -9.44 -13.69 3.23
C THR A 239 -9.58 -12.60 4.29
N PHE A 240 -10.46 -11.61 4.03
CA PHE A 240 -10.74 -10.55 5.01
C PHE A 240 -11.27 -11.13 6.33
N ASP A 241 -12.20 -12.10 6.26
CA ASP A 241 -12.79 -12.73 7.44
C ASP A 241 -11.77 -13.56 8.22
N SER A 242 -10.90 -14.31 7.53
CA SER A 242 -9.81 -15.06 8.15
C SER A 242 -8.82 -14.11 8.85
N TRP A 243 -8.50 -12.98 8.22
CA TRP A 243 -7.67 -11.95 8.85
C TRP A 243 -8.36 -11.32 10.06
N LEU A 244 -9.63 -10.96 9.92
CA LEU A 244 -10.42 -10.23 10.91
C LEU A 244 -10.63 -11.06 12.18
N SER A 245 -10.92 -12.35 12.05
CA SER A 245 -11.07 -13.28 13.19
C SER A 245 -9.82 -13.43 14.07
N ARG A 246 -8.63 -13.09 13.54
CA ARG A 246 -7.36 -13.08 14.28
C ARG A 246 -7.01 -11.72 14.90
N GLN A 247 -7.83 -10.70 14.68
CA GLN A 247 -7.57 -9.37 15.25
C GLN A 247 -8.10 -9.29 16.69
N PRO A 248 -7.47 -8.46 17.54
CA PRO A 248 -8.04 -8.16 18.84
C PRO A 248 -9.38 -7.44 18.67
N VAL A 249 -10.39 -7.90 19.40
CA VAL A 249 -11.67 -7.19 19.51
C VAL A 249 -11.41 -5.90 20.29
N PRO A 250 -11.82 -4.72 19.78
CA PRO A 250 -11.67 -3.47 20.52
C PRO A 250 -12.40 -3.56 21.86
N SER A 251 -11.68 -3.37 22.97
CA SER A 251 -12.29 -3.23 24.29
C SER A 251 -13.24 -2.03 24.25
N GLY A 252 -14.52 -2.24 24.59
CA GLY A 252 -15.51 -1.17 24.62
C GLY A 252 -15.04 -0.01 25.51
N HIS A 253 -15.13 1.21 24.99
CA HIS A 253 -15.15 2.43 25.79
C HIS A 253 -16.59 2.73 26.18
#